data_AF-X1RPK7-F1
#
_entry.id   AF-X1RPK7-F1
#
_cell.length_a   1.000
_cell.length_b   1.000
_cell.length_c   1.000
_cell.angle_alpha   90.00
_cell.angle_beta   90.00
_cell.angle_gamma   90.00
#
_symmetry.space_group_name_H-M   'P 1'
#
loop_
_entity.id
_entity.type
_entity.pdbx_description
1 polymer ?
#
loop_
_entity_poly.entity_id
_entity_poly.type
_entity_poly.pdbx_seq_one_letter_code
_entity_poly.pdbx_strand_id
1 'polypeptide(L)' 'MGLVGESGCGKTTAGRTIIRLLEPTAGEVDFEGKNVFKLSKEELRKTRRNIQ' A
#
# COMPACT_ATOMS: atom_id res chain seq x y z
N MET A 1 -2.86 -14.56 1.01
CA MET A 1 -4.12 -13.85 1.32
C MET A 1 -4.51 -13.02 0.11
N GLY A 2 -5.81 -12.86 -0.17
CA GLY A 2 -6.32 -12.07 -1.28
C GLY A 2 -7.49 -11.19 -0.85
N LEU A 3 -7.71 -10.07 -1.56
CA LEU A 3 -8.81 -9.14 -1.30
C LEU A 3 -9.94 -9.40 -2.29
N VAL A 4 -11.14 -9.75 -1.80
CA VAL A 4 -12.32 -10.10 -2.61
C VAL A 4 -13.51 -9.19 -2.30
N GLY A 5 -14.39 -9.01 -3.28
CA GLY A 5 -15.56 -8.12 -3.22
C GLY A 5 -16.09 -7.77 -4.61
N GLU A 6 -17.23 -7.08 -4.70
CA GLU A 6 -17.90 -6.74 -5.97
C GLU A 6 -17.14 -5.73 -6.84
N SER A 7 -17.47 -5.64 -8.13
CA SER A 7 -16.90 -4.60 -9.00
C SER A 7 -17.20 -3.21 -8.43
N GLY A 8 -16.21 -2.32 -8.41
CA GLY A 8 -16.37 -0.97 -7.86
C GLY A 8 -16.25 -0.84 -6.33
N CYS A 9 -16.15 -1.94 -5.57
CA CYS A 9 -16.04 -1.87 -4.10
C CYS A 9 -14.69 -1.34 -3.54
N GLY A 10 -13.79 -0.86 -4.41
CA GLY A 10 -12.54 -0.21 -4.00
C GLY A 10 -11.29 -1.09 -3.89
N LYS A 11 -11.33 -2.38 -4.29
CA LYS A 11 -10.15 -3.29 -4.22
C LYS A 11 -8.90 -2.74 -4.91
N THR A 12 -9.06 -2.23 -6.13
CA THR A 12 -7.94 -1.65 -6.91
C THR A 12 -7.39 -0.41 -6.24
N THR A 13 -8.26 0.43 -5.67
CA THR A 13 -7.87 1.62 -4.91
C THR A 13 -7.07 1.21 -3.68
N ALA A 14 -7.61 0.31 -2.86
CA ALA A 14 -6.94 -0.19 -1.65
C ALA A 14 -5.58 -0.82 -1.98
N GLY A 15 -5.51 -1.70 -2.97
CA GLY A 15 -4.25 -2.33 -3.40
C GLY A 15 -3.20 -1.29 -3.83
N ARG A 16 -3.60 -0.31 -4.66
CA ARG A 16 -2.70 0.78 -5.09
C ARG A 16 -2.27 1.67 -3.94
N THR A 17 -3.14 1.94 -2.98
CA THR A 17 -2.82 2.75 -1.79
C THR A 17 -1.81 2.03 -0.89
N ILE A 18 -1.96 0.72 -0.67
CA ILE A 18 -1.03 -0.09 0.13
C ILE A 18 0.40 -0.03 -0.43
N ILE A 19 0.57 -0.11 -1.75
CA ILE A 19 1.89 -0.01 -2.41
C ILE A 19 2.31 1.43 -2.74
N ARG A 20 1.56 2.42 -2.22
CA ARG A 20 1.80 3.86 -2.37
C ARG A 20 1.91 4.29 -3.84
N LEU A 21 1.10 3.69 -4.71
CA LEU A 21 0.80 4.19 -6.06
C LEU A 21 -0.30 5.26 -6.05
N LEU A 22 -1.12 5.26 -4.99
CA LEU A 22 -2.13 6.28 -4.72
C LEU A 22 -1.91 6.81 -3.29
N GLU A 23 -1.94 8.12 -3.10
CA GLU A 23 -1.89 8.69 -1.74
C GLU A 23 -3.23 8.46 -1.02
N PRO A 24 -3.20 8.01 0.25
CA PRO A 24 -4.41 7.89 1.04
C PRO A 24 -4.95 9.27 1.40
N THR A 25 -6.27 9.41 1.47
CA THR A 25 -6.88 10.61 2.06
C THR A 25 -6.61 10.68 3.58
N ALA A 26 -6.63 9.54 4.25
CA ALA A 26 -6.33 9.39 5.67
C ALA A 26 -5.99 7.91 5.99
N GLY A 27 -5.51 7.67 7.21
CA GLY A 27 -5.20 6.34 7.73
C GLY A 27 -3.73 5.94 7.60
N GLU A 28 -3.43 4.69 7.95
CA GLU A 28 -2.08 4.14 7.93
C GLU A 28 -2.03 2.72 7.39
N VAL A 29 -0.85 2.35 6.88
CA VAL A 29 -0.54 1.00 6.42
C VAL A 29 0.76 0.61 7.09
N ASP A 30 0.70 -0.38 7.98
CA ASP A 30 1.88 -0.97 8.60
C ASP A 30 2.32 -2.21 7.85
N PHE A 31 3.58 -2.21 7.42
CA PHE A 31 4.24 -3.34 6.78
C PHE A 31 5.55 -3.60 7.50
N GLU A 32 5.73 -4.82 8.03
CA GLU A 32 6.91 -5.22 8.80
C GLU A 32 7.23 -4.25 9.97
N GLY A 33 6.20 -3.78 10.66
CA GLY A 33 6.35 -2.83 11.79
C GLY A 33 6.72 -1.40 11.38
N LYS A 34 6.62 -1.07 10.09
CA LYS A 34 6.88 0.27 9.56
C LYS A 34 5.65 0.81 8.84
N ASN A 35 5.29 2.05 9.17
CA ASN A 35 4.25 2.77 8.45
C ASN A 35 4.75 3.14 7.05
N VAL A 36 4.15 2.55 6.02
CA VAL A 36 4.53 2.69 4.60
C VAL A 36 4.43 4.13 4.12
N PHE A 37 3.54 4.94 4.71
CA PHE A 37 3.36 6.34 4.37
C PHE A 37 4.39 7.27 5.01
N LYS A 38 5.09 6.80 6.05
CA LYS A 38 6.19 7.53 6.70
C LYS A 38 7.57 7.16 6.16
N LEU A 39 7.66 6.15 5.29
CA LEU A 39 8.91 5.75 4.64
C LEU A 39 9.46 6.85 3.72
N SER A 40 10.78 7.00 3.73
CA SER A 40 11.53 7.83 2.78
C SER A 40 11.48 7.25 1.36
N LYS A 41 11.84 8.07 0.36
CA LYS A 41 11.90 7.61 -1.05
C LYS A 41 12.83 6.40 -1.26
N GLU A 42 13.93 6.34 -0.51
CA GLU A 42 14.88 5.22 -0.61
C GLU A 42 14.30 3.94 0.00
N GLU A 43 13.65 4.04 1.16
CA GLU A 43 13.00 2.91 1.82
C GLU A 43 11.84 2.37 0.97
N LEU A 44 11.01 3.25 0.39
CA LEU A 44 9.96 2.84 -0.55
C LEU A 44 10.51 2.07 -1.75
N ARG A 45 11.65 2.50 -2.30
CA ARG A 45 12.33 1.77 -3.40
C ARG A 45 12.79 0.38 -2.96
N LYS A 46 13.24 0.22 -1.71
CA LYS A 46 13.60 -1.09 -1.15
C LYS A 46 12.35 -1.95 -0.93
N THR A 47 11.31 -1.44 -0.29
CA THR A 47 10.06 -2.17 -0.03
C THR A 47 9.37 -2.62 -1.32
N ARG A 48 9.34 -1.79 -2.37
CA ARG A 48 8.76 -2.17 -3.67
C ARG A 48 9.48 -3.35 -4.35
N ARG A 49 10.78 -3.54 -4.09
CA ARG A 49 11.53 -4.70 -4.61
C ARG A 49 11.15 -6.00 -3.90
N ASN A 50 10.70 -5.93 -2.66
CA ASN A 50 10.30 -7.09 -1.88
C ASN A 50 8.85 -7.56 -2.17
N ILE A 51 8.07 -6.77 -2.93
CA ILE A 51 6.66 -7.06 -3.24
C ILE A 51 6.50 -7.88 -4.55
N GLN A 52 7.60 -8.32 -5.18
CA GLN A 52 7.57 -9.18 -6.37
C GLN A 52 7.15 -10.62 -6.07
#